data_AF-A0A2G1XN57-F1
#
_entry.id   AF-A0A2G1XN57-F1
#
_cell.length_a   1.000
_cell.length_b   1.000
_cell.length_c   1.000
_cell.angle_alpha   90.00
_cell.angle_beta   90.00
_cell.angle_gamma   90.00
#
_symmetry.space_group_name_H-M   'P 1'
#
loop_
_entity.id
_entity.type
_entity.pdbx_description
1 polymer ?
#
loop_
_entity_poly.entity_id
_entity_poly.type
_entity_poly.pdbx_seq_one_letter_code
_entity_poly.pdbx_strand_id
1 'polypeptide(L)'
;MKRASTTPLGALARVSVVIPARNCSRTIQGVVTPVVEDLVAAGAVDEVVVVDHDSVDDTASLAAGAGARVIRFSAAGPIGE
;
A
#
# COMPACT_ATOMS: atom_id res chain seq x y z
N MET A 1 -8.33 -11.43 11.53
CA MET A 1 -9.59 -11.91 10.96
C MET A 1 -10.35 -10.76 10.29
N LYS A 2 -10.48 -10.78 8.96
CA LYS A 2 -11.31 -9.86 8.17
C LYS A 2 -12.71 -9.82 8.76
N ARG A 3 -13.16 -8.66 9.27
CA ARG A 3 -14.53 -8.51 9.76
C ARG A 3 -15.48 -8.89 8.63
N ALA A 4 -16.39 -9.82 8.91
CA ALA A 4 -17.34 -10.31 7.93
C ALA A 4 -18.16 -9.14 7.37
N SER A 5 -17.94 -8.82 6.09
CA SER A 5 -18.92 -8.11 5.29
C SER A 5 -20.20 -8.95 5.24
N THR A 6 -21.37 -8.32 5.39
CA THR A 6 -22.70 -8.95 5.44
C THR A 6 -23.16 -9.60 4.11
N THR A 7 -22.23 -9.89 3.19
CA THR A 7 -22.48 -10.45 1.86
C THR A 7 -22.18 -11.96 1.88
N PRO A 8 -23.02 -12.82 1.27
CA PRO A 8 -22.88 -14.28 1.38
C PRO A 8 -21.48 -14.78 0.94
N LEU A 9 -20.96 -15.77 1.69
CA LEU A 9 -19.63 -16.35 1.58
C LEU A 9 -19.36 -17.04 0.22
N GLY A 10 -18.87 -16.26 -0.74
CA GLY A 10 -17.73 -16.68 -1.57
C GLY A 10 -16.45 -16.50 -0.77
N ALA A 11 -15.37 -17.23 -1.09
CA ALA A 11 -14.08 -17.12 -0.40
C ALA A 11 -13.73 -15.65 -0.09
N LEU A 12 -13.32 -15.36 1.15
CA LEU A 12 -12.98 -13.99 1.58
C LEU A 12 -12.06 -13.35 0.53
N ALA A 13 -12.55 -12.30 -0.13
CA ALA A 13 -11.78 -11.61 -1.18
C ALA A 13 -10.47 -11.10 -0.60
N ARG A 14 -9.34 -11.27 -1.29
CA ARG A 14 -8.07 -10.64 -0.87
C ARG A 14 -8.13 -9.13 -1.14
N VAL A 15 -7.61 -8.34 -0.21
CA VAL A 15 -7.59 -6.87 -0.28
C VAL A 15 -6.15 -6.39 -0.22
N SER A 16 -5.73 -5.69 -1.26
CA SER A 16 -4.44 -4.99 -1.34
C SER A 16 -4.69 -3.49 -1.18
N VAL A 17 -3.96 -2.83 -0.29
CA VAL A 17 -3.91 -1.36 -0.21
C VAL A 17 -2.77 -0.87 -1.08
N VAL A 18 -3.10 -0.06 -2.10
CA VAL A 18 -2.11 0.50 -3.02
C VAL A 18 -1.95 1.99 -2.75
N ILE A 19 -0.72 2.43 -2.48
CA ILE A 19 -0.37 3.81 -2.16
C ILE A 19 0.60 4.32 -3.24
N PRO A 20 0.14 5.10 -4.22
CA PRO A 20 1.02 5.83 -5.12
C PRO A 20 1.81 6.87 -4.33
N ALA A 21 3.13 6.92 -4.53
CA ALA A 21 4.00 7.85 -3.82
C ALA A 21 5.02 8.49 -4.77
N ARG A 22 5.29 9.78 -4.58
CA ARG A 22 6.38 10.51 -5.22
C ARG A 22 6.86 11.60 -4.26
N ASN A 23 8.10 11.50 -3.78
CA ASN A 23 8.71 12.45 -2.86
C ASN A 23 7.89 12.71 -1.59
N CYS A 24 7.41 11.64 -0.97
CA CYS A 24 6.57 11.62 0.23
C CYS A 24 7.34 11.20 1.49
N SER A 25 8.67 11.36 1.56
CA SER A 25 9.49 10.96 2.72
C SER A 25 8.94 11.45 4.08
N ARG A 26 8.36 12.65 4.11
CA ARG A 26 7.78 13.24 5.34
C ARG A 26 6.43 12.66 5.77
N THR A 27 5.70 11.99 4.88
CA THR A 27 4.31 11.57 5.13
C THR A 27 4.11 10.06 4.98
N ILE A 28 4.98 9.38 4.23
CA ILE A 28 4.75 7.99 3.82
C ILE A 28 4.61 7.03 5.00
N GLN A 29 5.43 7.19 6.04
CA GLN A 29 5.32 6.34 7.24
C GLN A 29 4.01 6.56 7.99
N GLY A 30 3.55 7.81 8.09
CA GLY A 30 2.27 8.15 8.72
C GLY A 30 1.05 7.53 8.02
N VAL A 31 1.19 7.14 6.76
CA VAL A 31 0.16 6.39 6.01
C VAL A 31 0.36 4.89 6.12
N VAL A 32 1.59 4.39 5.93
CA VAL A 32 1.87 2.94 5.87
C VAL A 32 1.75 2.28 7.24
N THR A 33 2.33 2.86 8.28
CA THR A 33 2.38 2.28 9.63
C THR A 33 1.00 1.90 10.18
N PRO A 34 -0.02 2.79 10.22
CA PRO A 34 -1.32 2.41 10.75
C PRO A 34 -2.04 1.34 9.91
N VAL A 35 -1.82 1.32 8.58
CA VAL A 35 -2.40 0.26 7.73
C VAL A 35 -1.79 -1.09 8.08
N VAL A 36 -0.48 -1.16 8.30
CA VAL A 36 0.21 -2.39 8.68
C VAL A 36 -0.16 -2.80 10.11
N GLU A 37 -0.01 -1.91 11.08
CA GLU A 37 -0.19 -2.21 12.50
C GLU A 37 -1.66 -2.48 12.88
N ASP A 38 -2.62 -1.80 12.26
CA ASP A 38 -4.03 -1.96 12.61
C ASP A 38 -4.75 -2.91 11.64
N LEU A 39 -4.62 -2.69 10.33
CA LEU A 39 -5.48 -3.37 9.34
C LEU A 39 -4.91 -4.70 8.87
N VAL A 40 -3.59 -4.80 8.68
CA VAL A 40 -2.94 -6.09 8.35
C VAL A 40 -2.94 -7.00 9.58
N ALA A 41 -2.60 -6.50 10.76
CA ALA A 41 -2.67 -7.28 12.00
C ALA A 41 -4.09 -7.77 12.31
N ALA A 42 -5.11 -6.94 12.06
CA ALA A 42 -6.51 -7.36 12.17
C ALA A 42 -6.96 -8.30 11.04
N GLY A 43 -6.14 -8.57 10.02
CA GLY A 43 -6.45 -9.39 8.86
C GLY A 43 -7.55 -8.81 7.96
N ALA A 44 -7.76 -7.49 8.02
CA ALA A 44 -8.66 -6.77 7.11
C ALA A 44 -8.00 -6.51 5.75
N VAL A 45 -6.69 -6.26 5.75
CA VAL A 45 -5.83 -6.04 4.58
C VAL A 45 -4.82 -7.19 4.48
N ASP A 46 -4.59 -7.67 3.27
CA ASP A 46 -3.70 -8.79 3.00
C ASP A 46 -2.29 -8.33 2.62
N GLU A 47 -2.14 -7.15 2.00
CA GLU A 47 -0.86 -6.53 1.69
C GLU A 47 -0.97 -5.00 1.57
N VAL A 48 0.14 -4.32 1.83
CA VAL A 48 0.32 -2.89 1.54
C VAL A 48 1.38 -2.76 0.47
N VAL A 49 1.03 -2.12 -0.64
CA VAL A 49 1.91 -1.91 -1.78
C VAL A 49 2.09 -0.42 -1.98
N VAL A 50 3.34 0.06 -1.89
CA VAL A 50 3.69 1.43 -2.29
C VAL A 50 4.21 1.38 -3.72
N VAL A 51 3.57 2.14 -4.62
CA VAL A 51 4.03 2.33 -5.99
C VAL A 51 4.80 3.64 -6.04
N ASP A 52 6.13 3.53 -6.04
CA ASP A 52 7.05 4.66 -6.03
C ASP A 52 7.32 5.15 -7.46
N HIS A 53 6.87 6.36 -7.77
CA HIS A 53 7.00 7.00 -9.09
C HIS A 53 8.25 7.87 -9.15
N ASP A 54 9.41 7.20 -9.20
CA ASP A 54 10.75 7.80 -9.27
C ASP A 54 10.95 8.91 -8.22
N SER A 55 10.74 8.57 -6.95
CA SER A 55 11.14 9.47 -5.87
C SER A 55 12.66 9.65 -5.87
N VAL A 56 13.09 10.89 -5.59
CA VAL A 56 14.50 11.26 -5.43
C VAL A 56 14.87 11.46 -3.96
N ASP A 57 13.95 11.17 -3.05
CA ASP A 57 14.12 11.21 -1.60
C ASP A 57 13.95 9.81 -0.99
N ASP A 58 13.94 9.75 0.35
CA ASP A 58 13.83 8.50 1.12
C ASP A 58 12.44 7.84 1.10
N THR A 59 11.52 8.24 0.21
CA THR A 59 10.15 7.68 0.17
C THR A 59 10.13 6.16 0.12
N ALA A 60 10.90 5.56 -0.80
CA ALA A 60 10.91 4.12 -0.98
C ALA A 60 11.50 3.36 0.23
N SER A 61 12.58 3.88 0.81
CA SER A 61 13.23 3.25 1.97
C SER A 61 12.35 3.35 3.21
N LEU A 62 11.72 4.50 3.45
CA LEU A 62 10.82 4.72 4.58
C LEU A 62 9.52 3.90 4.45
N ALA A 63 8.96 3.77 3.24
CA ALA A 63 7.83 2.89 2.98
C ALA A 63 8.14 1.42 3.28
N ALA A 64 9.26 0.92 2.77
CA ALA A 64 9.70 -0.46 3.02
C ALA A 64 9.96 -0.70 4.52
N GLY A 65 10.63 0.26 5.19
CA GLY A 65 10.87 0.21 6.62
C GLY A 65 9.60 0.21 7.47
N ALA A 66 8.52 0.80 6.97
CA ALA A 66 7.20 0.78 7.62
C ALA A 66 6.38 -0.50 7.32
N GLY A 67 6.92 -1.44 6.54
CA GLY A 67 6.29 -2.74 6.27
C GLY A 67 5.52 -2.83 4.94
N ALA A 68 5.59 -1.82 4.08
CA ALA A 68 5.03 -1.92 2.73
C ALA A 68 5.95 -2.69 1.77
N ARG A 69 5.34 -3.40 0.82
CA ARG A 69 6.04 -3.88 -0.38
C ARG A 69 6.16 -2.72 -1.38
N VAL A 70 7.37 -2.35 -1.75
CA VAL A 70 7.61 -1.22 -2.67
C VAL A 70 7.80 -1.73 -4.10
N ILE A 71 7.05 -1.17 -5.04
CA ILE A 71 7.23 -1.35 -6.48
C ILE A 71 7.74 -0.02 -7.03
N ARG A 72 8.90 -0.01 -7.68
CA ARG A 72 9.36 1.15 -8.45
C ARG A 72 8.70 1.17 -9.82
N PHE A 73 8.20 2.33 -10.18
CA PHE A 73 7.46 2.55 -11.41
C PHE A 73 7.97 3.81 -12.09
N SER A 74 8.80 3.65 -13.12
CA SER A 74 9.51 4.77 -13.76
C SER A 74 8.82 5.34 -15.01
N ALA A 75 7.67 4.78 -15.41
CA ALA A 75 6.88 5.29 -16.52
C ALA A 75 5.46 4.75 -16.46
N ALA A 76 4.47 5.65 -16.33
CA ALA A 76 3.20 5.37 -16.97
C ALA A 76 3.50 5.45 -18.47
N GLY A 77 3.27 4.36 -19.20
CA GLY A 77 3.03 4.48 -20.64
C GLY A 77 1.96 5.57 -20.87
N PRO A 78 1.85 6.13 -22.08
CA PRO A 78 0.85 7.18 -22.34
C PRO A 78 -0.50 6.75 -21.77
N ILE A 79 -1.12 7.61 -20.96
CA ILE A 79 -2.56 7.54 -20.75
C ILE A 79 -3.15 7.77 -22.15
N GLY A 80 -3.44 6.67 -22.85
CA GLY A 80 -4.01 6.73 -24.20
C GLY A 80 -5.32 7.50 -24.19
N GLU A 81 -5.56 8.18 -25.32
CA GLU A 81 -6.66 9.08 -25.68
C GLU A 81 -7.99 8.90 -24.91
#